data_AF-A0A0B7ISD2-F1
#
_entry.id   AF-A0A0B7ISD2-F1
#
_cell.length_a   1.000
_cell.length_b   1.000
_cell.length_c   1.000
_cell.angle_alpha   90.00
_cell.angle_beta   90.00
_cell.angle_gamma   90.00
#
_symmetry.space_group_name_H-M   'P 1'
#
loop_
_entity.id
_entity.type
_entity.pdbx_description
1 polymer ?
#
loop_
_entity_poly.entity_id
_entity_poly.type
_entity_poly.pdbx_seq_one_letter_code
_entity_poly.pdbx_strand_id
1 'polypeptide(L)'
;MKHIAAIGRYFIMLYDIFRKRTRWGITKNLILKDIDDLIFNSIGIIAFISFFIGGVVAVQTALNIDNPFIPKYLIGFATRQSIILEFAPTFTSIIFGRKSGVVHHIEYWNNASYRTD
;
A
#
# COMPACT_ATOMS: atom_id res chain seq x y z
N MET A 1 25.72 -6.77 19.04
CA MET A 1 24.77 -6.81 20.18
C MET A 1 23.69 -5.73 20.19
N LYS A 2 23.89 -4.54 19.58
CA LYS A 2 22.87 -3.46 19.55
C LYS A 2 21.56 -3.82 18.80
N HIS A 3 21.64 -4.58 17.70
CA HIS A 3 20.47 -4.95 16.90
C HIS A 3 19.49 -5.88 17.65
N ILE A 4 20.01 -6.84 18.42
CA ILE A 4 19.17 -7.77 19.21
C ILE A 4 18.41 -7.00 20.31
N ALA A 5 19.08 -6.04 20.97
CA ALA A 5 18.43 -5.18 21.95
C ALA A 5 17.37 -4.26 21.31
N ALA A 6 17.59 -3.76 20.09
CA ALA A 6 16.60 -2.97 19.36
C ALA A 6 15.37 -3.80 18.98
N ILE A 7 15.58 -5.02 18.49
CA ILE A 7 14.49 -5.97 18.18
C ILE A 7 13.69 -6.29 19.44
N GLY A 8 14.35 -6.58 20.57
CA GLY A 8 13.68 -6.83 21.85
C GLY A 8 12.84 -5.65 22.33
N ARG A 9 13.34 -4.41 22.20
CA ARG A 9 12.58 -3.20 22.52
C ARG A 9 11.37 -3.00 21.60
N TYR A 10 11.49 -3.34 20.31
CA TYR A 10 10.38 -3.29 19.36
C TYR A 10 9.26 -4.28 19.73
N PHE A 11 9.60 -5.51 20.11
CA PHE A 11 8.62 -6.50 20.56
C PHE A 11 7.90 -6.08 21.86
N ILE A 12 8.62 -5.47 22.81
CA ILE A 12 8.01 -4.94 24.05
C ILE A 12 7.02 -3.81 23.73
N MET A 13 7.40 -2.89 22.83
CA MET A 13 6.50 -1.82 22.38
C MET A 13 5.24 -2.38 21.72
N LEU A 14 5.37 -3.37 20.83
CA LEU A 14 4.22 -4.02 20.21
C LEU A 14 3.31 -4.67 21.26
N TYR A 15 3.90 -5.39 22.22
CA TYR A 15 3.14 -6.02 23.30
C TYR A 15 2.34 -4.99 24.12
N ASP A 16 2.94 -3.84 24.44
CA ASP A 16 2.27 -2.78 25.20
C ASP A 16 1.12 -2.13 24.42
N ILE A 17 1.24 -2.00 23.09
CA ILE A 17 0.17 -1.48 22.22
C ILE A 17 -1.05 -2.41 22.25
N PHE A 18 -0.85 -3.73 22.17
CA PHE A 18 -1.96 -4.69 22.21
C PHE A 18 -2.55 -4.85 23.63
N ARG A 19 -1.72 -4.72 24.67
CA ARG A 19 -2.15 -4.82 26.07
C ARG A 19 -2.97 -3.61 26.52
N LYS A 20 -2.56 -2.40 26.12
CA LYS A 20 -3.28 -1.18 26.43
C LYS A 20 -4.46 -1.07 25.46
N ARG A 21 -5.61 -1.61 25.87
CA ARG A 21 -6.86 -1.61 25.09
C ARG A 21 -7.20 -0.18 24.63
N THR A 22 -6.72 0.21 23.47
CA THR A 22 -7.15 1.44 22.79
C THR A 22 -8.64 1.32 22.53
N ARG A 23 -9.38 2.41 22.75
CA ARG A 23 -10.83 2.43 22.56
C ARG A 23 -11.13 2.05 21.11
N TRP A 24 -11.61 0.82 20.89
CA TRP A 24 -11.85 0.25 19.57
C TRP A 24 -12.69 1.15 18.65
N GLY A 25 -13.60 1.95 19.19
CA GLY A 25 -14.37 2.93 18.42
C GLY A 25 -13.49 4.03 17.80
N ILE A 26 -12.48 4.51 18.52
CA ILE A 26 -11.56 5.54 18.02
C ILE A 26 -10.63 4.93 16.97
N THR A 27 -10.02 3.77 17.26
CA THR A 27 -9.09 3.10 16.34
C THR A 27 -9.76 2.75 15.00
N LYS A 28 -11.02 2.27 15.02
CA LYS A 28 -11.77 1.99 13.79
C LYS A 28 -12.03 3.25 12.98
N ASN A 29 -12.43 4.35 13.62
CA ASN A 29 -12.65 5.62 12.93
C ASN A 29 -11.35 6.16 12.29
N LEU A 30 -10.21 6.01 12.96
CA LEU A 30 -8.91 6.38 12.39
C LEU A 30 -8.57 5.53 11.16
N ILE A 31 -8.75 4.21 11.24
CA ILE A 31 -8.50 3.31 10.11
C ILE A 31 -9.40 3.64 8.91
N LEU A 32 -10.70 3.88 9.14
CA LEU A 32 -11.63 4.21 8.06
C LEU A 32 -11.27 5.54 7.40
N LYS A 33 -10.92 6.57 8.19
CA LYS A 33 -10.43 7.84 7.67
C LYS A 33 -9.16 7.66 6.82
N ASP A 34 -8.24 6.81 7.26
CA ASP A 34 -7.02 6.54 6.52
C ASP A 34 -7.28 5.77 5.22
N ILE A 35 -8.23 4.85 5.20
CA ILE A 35 -8.69 4.14 3.99
C ILE A 35 -9.32 5.12 3.01
N ASP A 36 -10.25 5.97 3.47
CA ASP A 36 -10.89 6.98 2.62
C ASP A 36 -9.84 7.93 2.04
N ASP A 37 -8.99 8.50 2.89
CA ASP A 37 -7.89 9.36 2.43
C ASP A 37 -6.98 8.63 1.44
N LEU A 38 -6.74 7.32 1.61
CA LEU A 38 -5.91 6.55 0.68
C LEU A 38 -6.56 6.46 -0.70
N ILE A 39 -7.83 6.06 -0.72
CA ILE A 39 -8.57 5.79 -1.94
C ILE A 39 -8.79 7.10 -2.69
N PHE A 40 -9.32 8.13 -2.03
CA PHE A 40 -9.63 9.41 -2.65
C PHE A 40 -8.37 10.13 -3.17
N ASN A 41 -7.25 10.10 -2.44
CA ASN A 41 -6.02 10.74 -2.92
C ASN A 41 -5.31 9.95 -4.03
N SER A 42 -5.66 8.67 -4.23
CA SER A 42 -4.92 7.79 -5.15
C SER A 42 -5.71 7.32 -6.35
N ILE A 43 -7.03 7.53 -6.39
CA ILE A 43 -7.89 7.13 -7.51
C ILE A 43 -7.34 7.61 -8.87
N GLY A 44 -6.88 8.86 -8.96
CA GLY A 44 -6.35 9.41 -10.20
C GLY A 44 -5.08 8.70 -10.68
N ILE A 45 -4.17 8.40 -9.75
CA ILE A 45 -2.91 7.70 -10.06
C ILE A 45 -3.16 6.23 -10.39
N ILE A 46 -4.04 5.55 -9.64
CA ILE A 46 -4.40 4.15 -9.87
C ILE A 46 -5.10 3.99 -11.22
N ALA A 47 -6.02 4.90 -11.58
CA ALA A 47 -6.69 4.90 -12.89
C ALA A 47 -5.71 5.07 -14.04
N PHE A 48 -4.75 6.00 -13.90
CA PHE A 48 -3.71 6.21 -14.91
C PHE A 48 -2.81 4.99 -15.05
N ILE A 49 -2.25 4.47 -13.96
CA ILE A 49 -1.30 3.35 -13.99
C ILE A 49 -1.97 2.06 -14.47
N SER A 50 -3.20 1.78 -14.05
CA SER A 50 -3.93 0.57 -14.47
C SER A 50 -4.20 0.52 -15.98
N PHE A 51 -4.45 1.66 -16.62
CA PHE A 51 -4.61 1.74 -18.07
C PHE A 51 -3.33 1.33 -18.81
N PHE A 52 -2.18 1.88 -18.41
CA PHE A 52 -0.90 1.56 -19.05
C PHE A 52 -0.45 0.13 -18.77
N ILE A 53 -0.57 -0.35 -17.53
CA ILE A 53 -0.20 -1.72 -17.18
C ILE A 53 -1.06 -2.73 -17.92
N GLY A 54 -2.38 -2.53 -17.98
CA GLY A 54 -3.28 -3.41 -18.74
C GLY A 54 -2.93 -3.46 -20.22
N GLY A 55 -2.59 -2.33 -20.82
CA GLY A 55 -2.14 -2.25 -22.21
C GLY A 55 -0.81 -2.97 -22.46
N VAL A 56 0.19 -2.74 -21.61
CA VAL A 56 1.52 -3.38 -21.72
C VAL A 56 1.41 -4.89 -21.56
N VAL A 57 0.64 -5.38 -20.57
CA VAL A 57 0.43 -6.82 -20.36
C VAL A 57 -0.31 -7.46 -21.54
N ALA A 58 -1.32 -6.77 -22.09
CA ALA A 58 -2.04 -7.26 -23.27
C ALA A 58 -1.14 -7.39 -24.50
N VAL A 59 -0.31 -6.36 -24.78
CA VAL A 59 0.65 -6.38 -25.89
C VAL A 59 1.72 -7.43 -25.68
N GLN A 60 2.29 -7.51 -24.47
CA GLN A 60 3.31 -8.50 -24.13
C GLN A 60 2.77 -9.92 -24.27
N THR A 61 1.51 -10.17 -23.89
CA THR A 61 0.87 -11.48 -24.04
C THR A 61 0.56 -11.79 -25.50
N ALA A 62 0.09 -10.80 -26.27
CA ALA A 62 -0.20 -10.99 -27.70
C ALA A 62 1.06 -11.30 -28.52
N LEU A 63 2.22 -10.76 -28.13
CA LEU A 63 3.51 -11.03 -28.78
C LEU A 63 4.18 -12.32 -28.30
N ASN A 64 3.78 -12.87 -27.16
CA ASN A 64 4.34 -14.13 -26.63
C ASN A 64 3.53 -15.37 -27.04
N ILE A 65 2.27 -15.19 -27.47
CA ILE A 65 1.41 -16.29 -27.93
C ILE A 65 1.55 -16.44 -29.44
N ASP A 66 2.53 -17.24 -29.86
CA ASP A 66 2.71 -17.67 -31.26
C ASP A 66 1.80 -18.85 -31.65
N ASN A 67 1.09 -19.45 -30.69
CA ASN A 67 0.30 -20.65 -30.93
C ASN A 67 -1.22 -20.32 -31.03
N PRO A 68 -1.86 -20.50 -32.21
CA PRO A 68 -3.25 -20.10 -32.46
C PRO A 68 -4.31 -20.83 -31.63
N PHE A 69 -3.91 -21.82 -30.82
CA PHE A 69 -4.79 -22.59 -29.94
C PHE A 69 -5.07 -21.96 -28.58
N ILE A 70 -4.43 -20.84 -28.20
CA ILE A 70 -4.75 -20.16 -26.95
C ILE A 70 -5.83 -19.09 -27.21
N PRO A 71 -7.06 -19.29 -26.69
CA PRO A 71 -8.11 -18.31 -26.85
C PRO A 71 -7.73 -16.95 -26.28
N LYS A 72 -7.90 -15.88 -27.06
CA LYS A 72 -7.64 -14.48 -26.64
C LYS A 72 -8.43 -14.06 -25.40
N TYR A 73 -9.51 -14.78 -25.03
CA TYR A 73 -10.26 -14.54 -23.80
C TYR A 73 -9.45 -14.86 -22.53
N LEU A 74 -8.51 -15.81 -22.58
CA LEU A 74 -7.64 -16.15 -21.44
C LEU A 74 -6.68 -15.01 -21.11
N ILE A 75 -6.26 -14.24 -22.13
CA ILE A 75 -5.43 -13.05 -21.95
C ILE A 75 -6.18 -11.99 -21.14
N GLY A 76 -7.45 -11.74 -21.50
CA GLY A 76 -8.31 -10.81 -20.75
C GLY A 76 -8.63 -11.29 -19.34
N PHE A 77 -8.85 -12.60 -19.15
CA PHE A 77 -9.10 -13.20 -17.83
C PHE A 77 -7.87 -13.12 -16.93
N ALA A 78 -6.70 -13.51 -17.43
CA ALA A 78 -5.44 -13.44 -16.69
C ALA A 78 -5.04 -12.00 -16.36
N THR A 79 -5.20 -11.07 -17.32
CA THR A 79 -4.93 -9.64 -17.10
C THR A 79 -5.83 -9.05 -16.01
N ARG A 80 -7.14 -9.36 -16.03
CA ARG A 80 -8.06 -8.95 -14.97
C ARG A 80 -7.64 -9.52 -13.61
N GLN A 81 -7.26 -10.80 -13.57
CA GLN A 81 -6.88 -11.45 -12.33
C GLN A 81 -5.59 -10.84 -11.76
N SER A 82 -4.55 -10.61 -12.57
CA SER A 82 -3.31 -9.97 -12.11
C SER A 82 -3.54 -8.53 -11.62
N ILE A 83 -4.38 -7.74 -12.32
CA ILE A 83 -4.70 -6.38 -11.88
C ILE A 83 -5.42 -6.36 -10.52
N ILE A 84 -6.39 -7.25 -10.33
CA ILE A 84 -7.19 -7.28 -9.10
C ILE A 84 -6.42 -7.94 -7.94
N LEU A 85 -5.74 -9.06 -8.16
CA LEU A 85 -5.09 -9.83 -7.09
C LEU A 85 -3.68 -9.35 -6.75
N GLU A 86 -2.90 -8.88 -7.72
CA GLU A 86 -1.48 -8.57 -7.51
C GLU A 86 -1.23 -7.07 -7.47
N PHE A 87 -1.81 -6.33 -8.41
CA PHE A 87 -1.56 -4.89 -8.51
C PHE A 87 -2.34 -4.08 -7.47
N ALA A 88 -3.61 -4.42 -7.18
CA ALA A 88 -4.40 -3.68 -6.19
C ALA A 88 -3.76 -3.64 -4.78
N PRO A 89 -3.38 -4.76 -4.14
CA PRO A 89 -2.76 -4.72 -2.81
C PRO A 89 -1.35 -4.11 -2.83
N THR A 90 -0.59 -4.32 -3.90
CA THR A 90 0.76 -3.77 -4.04
C THR A 90 0.74 -2.25 -4.14
N PHE A 91 -0.10 -1.68 -5.01
CA PHE A 91 -0.22 -0.23 -5.13
C PHE A 91 -0.77 0.41 -3.86
N THR A 92 -1.78 -0.21 -3.24
CA THR A 92 -2.31 0.24 -1.95
C THR A 92 -1.19 0.33 -0.89
N SER A 93 -0.31 -0.67 -0.84
CA SER A 93 0.83 -0.70 0.10
C SER A 93 1.86 0.40 -0.18
N ILE A 94 2.18 0.66 -1.45
CA ILE A 94 3.10 1.72 -1.86
C ILE A 94 2.56 3.09 -1.46
N ILE A 95 1.27 3.33 -1.71
CA ILE A 95 0.60 4.58 -1.35
C ILE A 95 0.56 4.76 0.17
N PHE A 96 0.24 3.70 0.91
CA PHE A 96 0.21 3.71 2.37
C PHE A 96 1.56 4.07 2.99
N GLY A 97 2.66 3.48 2.48
CA GLY A 97 4.01 3.80 2.91
C GLY A 97 4.42 5.24 2.61
N ARG A 98 4.00 5.77 1.44
CA ARG A 98 4.29 7.16 1.04
C ARG A 98 3.65 8.18 1.97
N LYS A 99 2.35 8.03 2.31
CA LYS A 99 1.65 8.98 3.18
C LYS A 99 2.16 8.91 4.63
N SER A 100 2.21 7.71 5.21
CA SER A 100 2.60 7.52 6.62
C SER A 100 4.03 7.96 6.90
N GLY A 101 4.98 7.67 6.00
CA GLY A 101 6.37 8.08 6.14
C GLY A 101 6.58 9.59 6.08
N VAL A 102 5.91 10.27 5.13
CA VAL A 102 6.02 11.73 4.98
C VAL A 102 5.34 12.46 6.13
N VAL A 103 4.17 12.01 6.58
CA VAL A 103 3.46 12.63 7.72
C VAL A 103 4.27 12.49 9.01
N HIS A 104 4.80 11.30 9.30
CA HIS A 104 5.66 11.13 10.47
C HIS A 104 6.88 12.04 10.39
N HIS A 105 7.54 12.10 9.22
CA HIS A 105 8.70 12.97 9.04
C HIS A 105 8.36 14.44 9.30
N ILE A 106 7.24 14.94 8.77
CA ILE A 106 6.79 16.32 8.98
C ILE A 106 6.44 16.57 10.45
N GLU A 107 5.75 15.66 11.13
CA GLU A 107 5.47 15.78 12.57
C GLU A 107 6.75 15.77 13.40
N TYR A 108 7.74 14.93 13.06
CA TYR A 108 9.03 14.93 13.73
C TYR A 108 9.75 16.28 13.63
N TRP A 109 9.78 16.90 12.44
CA TRP A 109 10.37 18.22 12.27
C TRP A 109 9.57 19.30 12.99
N ASN A 110 8.25 19.28 12.85
CA ASN A 110 7.38 20.25 13.51
C ASN A 110 7.57 20.20 15.03
N ASN A 111 7.59 19.00 15.62
CA ASN A 111 7.75 18.80 17.07
C ASN A 111 9.20 19.01 17.56
N ALA A 112 10.20 18.92 16.68
CA ALA A 112 11.58 19.29 16.98
C ALA A 112 11.79 20.81 16.96
N SER A 113 11.07 21.54 16.10
CA SER A 113 11.09 23.00 16.05
C SER A 113 10.55 23.65 17.32
N TYR A 114 9.46 23.12 17.91
CA TYR A 114 8.93 23.64 19.19
C TYR A 114 9.81 23.35 20.43
N ARG A 115 10.96 22.67 20.28
CA ARG A 115 11.90 22.39 21.39
C ARG A 115 13.15 23.27 21.36
N THR A 116 13.28 24.17 20.39
CA THR A 116 14.42 25.10 20.25
C THR A 116 14.08 26.55 20.60
N ASP A 117 12.85 26.80 21.07
CA ASP A 117 12.31 28.09 21.48
C ASP A 117 12.03 28.06 23.00
#